data_AF-A0A3L6J9R8-F1
#
_entry.id   AF-A0A3L6J9R8-F1
#
_cell.length_a   1.000
_cell.length_b   1.000
_cell.length_c   1.000
_cell.angle_alpha   90.00
_cell.angle_beta   90.00
_cell.angle_gamma   90.00
#
_symmetry.space_group_name_H-M   'P 1'
#
loop_
_entity.id
_entity.type
_entity.pdbx_description
1 polymer ?
#
loop_
_entity_poly.entity_id
_entity_poly.type
_entity_poly.pdbx_seq_one_letter_code
_entity_poly.pdbx_strand_id
1 'polypeptide(L)'
;MSCEDSPVDVMMSSAGTWRLKSEDGNVRTFFDIRRKVGNKIIRAYLLKTMIEEGRVQRIRATLKGPKDEFKDFADFLVLGAHGEQGDFHMLVEAGVYENLRIVGTDKEELHQIQPDALLAMFTDALENPASHDAMLFLSVDSRVRPG
;
A
#
# COMPACT_ATOMS: atom_id res chain seq x y z
N MET A 1 37.13 -27.31 15.46
CA MET A 1 35.73 -27.46 15.89
C MET A 1 35.03 -26.16 15.57
N SER A 2 34.25 -26.17 14.49
CA SER A 2 33.50 -25.02 14.01
C SER A 2 32.25 -24.88 14.86
N CYS A 3 32.12 -23.79 15.61
CA CYS A 3 30.85 -23.43 16.22
C CYS A 3 30.04 -22.74 15.13
N GLU A 4 29.02 -23.45 14.67
CA GLU A 4 28.12 -23.04 13.61
C GLU A 4 27.29 -21.83 14.06
N ASP A 5 27.31 -20.79 13.21
CA ASP A 5 26.35 -19.69 13.19
C ASP A 5 24.93 -20.25 13.15
N SER A 6 24.18 -20.08 14.24
CA SER A 6 22.72 -20.16 14.18
C SER A 6 22.17 -18.78 13.83
N PRO A 7 21.58 -18.58 12.64
CA PRO A 7 20.96 -17.30 12.33
C PRO A 7 19.70 -17.15 13.18
N VAL A 8 19.77 -16.13 14.04
CA VAL A 8 18.69 -15.28 14.55
C VAL A 8 17.30 -15.73 14.15
N ASP A 9 16.59 -16.32 15.11
CA ASP A 9 15.14 -16.43 15.11
C ASP A 9 14.60 -14.99 15.17
N VAL A 10 14.46 -14.36 14.00
CA VAL A 10 13.82 -13.05 13.88
C VAL A 10 12.38 -13.29 14.25
N MET A 11 12.08 -13.01 15.53
CA MET A 11 10.74 -12.91 16.08
C MET A 11 9.80 -12.34 15.01
N MET A 12 8.91 -13.20 14.51
CA MET A 12 7.74 -12.81 13.73
C MET A 12 6.99 -11.77 14.57
N SER A 13 7.32 -10.50 14.35
CA SER A 13 6.62 -9.42 15.01
C SER A 13 5.15 -9.59 14.68
N SER A 14 4.29 -9.36 15.67
CA SER A 14 2.85 -9.24 15.53
C SER A 14 2.51 -8.12 14.54
N ALA A 15 2.74 -8.38 13.25
CA ALA A 15 2.46 -7.49 12.15
C ALA A 15 0.95 -7.41 12.06
N GLY A 16 0.37 -6.45 12.77
CA GLY A 16 -1.07 -6.28 12.74
C GLY A 16 -1.51 -5.93 11.32
N THR A 17 -2.76 -6.23 11.02
CA THR A 17 -3.27 -6.17 9.65
C THR A 17 -4.26 -5.03 9.47
N TRP A 18 -4.24 -4.43 8.30
CA TRP A 18 -5.32 -3.60 7.81
C TRP A 18 -6.36 -4.48 7.11
N ARG A 19 -7.64 -4.18 7.30
CA ARG A 19 -8.75 -4.86 6.63
C ARG A 19 -9.61 -3.81 5.93
N LEU A 20 -9.68 -3.91 4.61
CA LEU A 20 -10.57 -3.11 3.77
C LEU A 20 -11.78 -3.97 3.44
N LYS A 21 -12.96 -3.57 3.94
CA LYS A 21 -14.22 -4.25 3.66
C LYS A 21 -15.04 -3.42 2.69
N SER A 22 -15.34 -3.95 1.51
CA SER A 22 -16.21 -3.33 0.51
C SER A 22 -17.70 -3.57 0.81
N GLU A 23 -18.56 -2.80 0.13
CA GLU A 23 -20.02 -2.86 0.27
C GLU A 23 -20.62 -4.24 -0.07
N ASP A 24 -20.00 -4.96 -1.02
CA ASP A 24 -20.36 -6.34 -1.40
C ASP A 24 -19.96 -7.40 -0.35
N GLY A 25 -19.31 -6.99 0.73
CA GLY A 25 -18.86 -7.86 1.81
C GLY A 25 -17.49 -8.50 1.58
N ASN A 26 -16.82 -8.25 0.45
CA ASN A 26 -15.45 -8.70 0.24
C ASN A 26 -14.50 -8.02 1.24
N VAL A 27 -13.57 -8.79 1.78
CA VAL A 27 -12.57 -8.30 2.73
C VAL A 27 -11.18 -8.54 2.15
N ARG A 28 -10.46 -7.44 1.92
CA ARG A 28 -9.03 -7.47 1.58
C ARG A 28 -8.19 -7.20 2.83
N THR A 29 -7.15 -8.00 3.00
CA THR A 29 -6.21 -7.90 4.13
C THR A 29 -4.87 -7.39 3.64
N PHE A 30 -4.29 -6.43 4.37
CA PHE A 30 -2.95 -5.93 4.12
C PHE A 30 -2.10 -6.05 5.39
N PHE A 31 -0.90 -6.63 5.26
CA PHE A 31 0.10 -6.67 6.31
C PHE A 31 0.66 -5.26 6.56
N ASP A 32 0.66 -4.80 7.81
CA ASP A 32 1.23 -3.48 8.14
C ASP A 32 2.74 -3.46 7.92
N ILE A 33 3.20 -2.51 7.12
CA ILE A 33 4.63 -2.29 6.82
C ILE A 33 5.11 -0.90 7.23
N ARG A 34 4.35 -0.15 8.03
CA ARG A 34 4.71 1.23 8.42
C ARG A 34 6.05 1.30 9.16
N ARG A 35 6.32 0.32 10.03
CA ARG A 35 7.61 0.24 10.76
C ARG A 35 8.79 -0.01 9.83
N LYS A 36 8.57 -0.78 8.77
CA LYS A 36 9.57 -1.13 7.77
C LYS A 36 9.84 0.01 6.80
N VAL A 37 8.79 0.62 6.25
CA VAL A 37 8.89 1.76 5.32
C VAL A 37 9.34 3.03 6.06
N GLY A 38 9.01 3.14 7.35
CA GLY A 38 9.40 4.26 8.19
C GLY A 38 8.65 5.54 7.80
N ASN A 39 9.41 6.64 7.70
CA ASN A 39 8.92 7.97 7.29
C ASN A 39 9.26 8.29 5.83
N LYS A 40 9.52 7.27 5.01
CA LYS A 40 9.72 7.48 3.57
C LYS A 40 8.38 7.85 2.95
N ILE A 41 8.39 8.98 2.26
CA ILE A 41 7.21 9.68 1.77
C ILE A 41 7.31 9.80 0.25
N ILE A 42 6.19 9.59 -0.45
CA ILE A 42 6.11 9.61 -1.91
C ILE A 42 5.27 10.82 -2.33
N ARG A 43 5.71 11.53 -3.36
CA ARG A 43 5.06 12.79 -3.78
C ARG A 43 3.66 12.54 -4.33
N ALA A 44 2.67 13.27 -3.82
CA ALA A 44 1.27 13.09 -4.24
C ALA A 44 1.00 13.50 -5.70
N TYR A 45 1.85 14.33 -6.32
CA TYR A 45 1.70 14.68 -7.74
C TYR A 45 1.77 13.47 -8.66
N LEU A 46 2.38 12.35 -8.22
CA LEU A 46 2.45 11.11 -9.00
C LEU A 46 1.08 10.48 -9.22
N LEU A 47 0.07 10.85 -8.43
CA LEU A 47 -1.32 10.44 -8.68
C LEU A 47 -1.93 11.13 -9.91
N LYS A 48 -1.33 12.22 -10.38
CA LYS A 48 -1.86 13.01 -11.51
C LYS A 48 -1.94 12.15 -12.77
N THR A 49 -0.89 11.39 -13.09
CA THR A 49 -0.85 10.50 -14.25
C THR A 49 -1.98 9.47 -14.21
N MET A 50 -2.18 8.82 -13.05
CA MET A 50 -3.28 7.86 -12.84
C MET A 50 -4.65 8.47 -13.14
N ILE A 51 -4.87 9.72 -12.70
CA ILE A 51 -6.14 10.43 -12.84
C ILE A 51 -6.36 10.88 -14.28
N GLU A 52 -5.33 11.45 -14.92
CA GLU A 52 -5.39 11.92 -16.31
C GLU A 52 -5.63 10.76 -17.30
N GLU A 53 -5.05 9.58 -17.02
CA GLU A 53 -5.29 8.37 -17.81
C GLU A 53 -6.61 7.65 -17.48
N GLY A 54 -7.39 8.15 -16.52
CA GLY A 54 -8.65 7.51 -16.12
C GLY A 54 -8.47 6.17 -15.39
N ARG A 55 -7.27 5.88 -14.88
CA ARG A 55 -6.92 4.64 -14.14
C ARG A 55 -7.33 4.69 -12.68
N VAL A 56 -8.54 5.19 -12.44
CA VAL A 56 -9.07 5.42 -11.09
C VAL A 56 -10.45 4.77 -10.96
N GLN A 57 -10.58 3.91 -9.97
CA GLN A 57 -11.84 3.31 -9.57
C GLN A 57 -12.25 3.81 -8.20
N ARG A 58 -13.50 4.31 -8.09
CA ARG A 58 -14.07 4.70 -6.80
C ARG A 58 -14.87 3.54 -6.21
N ILE A 59 -14.67 3.26 -4.94
CA ILE A 59 -15.30 2.16 -4.20
C ILE A 59 -15.89 2.65 -2.88
N ARG A 60 -16.99 2.02 -2.44
CA ARG A 60 -17.48 2.16 -1.06
C ARG A 60 -16.84 1.08 -0.20
N ALA A 61 -16.04 1.51 0.78
CA ALA A 61 -15.35 0.58 1.67
C ALA A 61 -15.10 1.21 3.04
N THR A 62 -14.99 0.34 4.05
CA THR A 62 -14.57 0.70 5.42
C THR A 62 -13.19 0.12 5.70
N LEU A 63 -12.30 0.90 6.31
CA LEU A 63 -10.96 0.48 6.67
C LEU A 63 -10.84 0.25 8.18
N LYS A 64 -10.29 -0.90 8.55
CA LYS A 64 -10.00 -1.26 9.95
C LYS A 64 -8.52 -1.55 10.12
N GLY A 65 -7.87 -0.85 11.03
CA GLY A 65 -6.43 -0.94 11.25
C GLY A 65 -5.98 -2.10 12.17
N PRO A 66 -4.66 -2.25 12.34
CA PRO A 66 -3.99 -3.28 13.15
C PRO A 66 -4.45 -3.42 14.60
N LYS A 67 -4.97 -2.36 15.21
CA LYS A 67 -5.44 -2.33 16.61
C LYS A 67 -6.96 -2.31 16.71
N ASP A 68 -7.61 -2.88 15.71
CA ASP A 68 -9.06 -2.85 15.53
C ASP A 68 -9.68 -1.44 15.46
N GLU A 69 -8.87 -0.41 15.23
CA GLU A 69 -9.30 0.97 15.05
C GLU A 69 -9.99 1.15 13.70
N PHE A 70 -11.18 1.75 13.69
CA PHE A 70 -11.81 2.18 12.44
C PHE A 70 -11.09 3.44 11.94
N LYS A 71 -10.71 3.42 10.66
CA LYS A 71 -10.15 4.58 9.96
C LYS A 71 -11.09 4.99 8.84
N ASP A 72 -11.13 6.29 8.59
CA ASP A 72 -11.81 6.82 7.42
C ASP A 72 -11.01 6.46 6.16
N PHE A 73 -11.58 5.63 5.29
CA PHE A 73 -10.93 5.26 4.03
C PHE A 73 -10.82 6.46 3.07
N ALA A 74 -11.52 7.58 3.32
CA ALA A 74 -11.39 8.80 2.52
C ALA A 74 -9.98 9.41 2.51
N ASP A 75 -9.16 9.11 3.53
CA ASP A 75 -7.76 9.53 3.66
C ASP A 75 -6.76 8.47 3.14
N PHE A 76 -7.26 7.37 2.57
CA PHE A 76 -6.46 6.27 2.07
C PHE A 76 -6.75 5.99 0.60
N LEU A 77 -5.83 5.26 -0.01
CA LEU A 77 -5.98 4.69 -1.36
C LEU A 77 -5.35 3.31 -1.41
N VAL A 78 -5.76 2.52 -2.38
CA VAL A 78 -5.08 1.28 -2.74
C VAL A 78 -4.52 1.43 -4.15
N LEU A 79 -3.24 1.18 -4.33
CA LEU A 79 -2.65 0.97 -5.65
C LEU A 79 -2.66 -0.54 -5.92
N GLY A 80 -3.36 -0.98 -6.96
CA GLY A 80 -3.19 -2.31 -7.53
C GLY A 80 -2.37 -2.22 -8.81
N ALA A 81 -1.41 -3.11 -9.01
CA ALA A 81 -0.60 -3.15 -10.22
C ALA A 81 0.00 -4.54 -10.45
N HIS A 82 0.45 -4.79 -11.68
CA HIS A 82 1.19 -5.97 -12.09
C HIS A 82 2.71 -5.72 -12.00
N GLY A 83 3.41 -6.57 -11.26
CA GLY A 83 4.87 -6.59 -11.18
C GLY A 83 5.47 -7.88 -11.73
N GLU A 84 6.79 -7.99 -11.70
CA GLU A 84 7.51 -9.20 -12.16
C GLU A 84 7.10 -10.47 -11.37
N GLN A 85 6.73 -10.29 -10.10
CA GLN A 85 6.26 -11.35 -9.19
C GLN A 85 4.73 -11.49 -9.19
N GLY A 86 4.08 -10.98 -10.23
CA GLY A 86 2.61 -10.95 -10.39
C GLY A 86 1.95 -9.74 -9.74
N ASP A 87 0.62 -9.80 -9.63
CA ASP A 87 -0.21 -8.70 -9.15
C ASP A 87 0.07 -8.38 -7.69
N PHE A 88 0.11 -7.09 -7.33
CA PHE A 88 0.24 -6.66 -5.96
C PHE A 88 -0.71 -5.51 -5.65
N HIS A 89 -1.06 -5.39 -4.38
CA HIS A 89 -1.78 -4.24 -3.87
C HIS A 89 -1.05 -3.60 -2.68
N MET A 90 -0.94 -2.28 -2.72
CA MET A 90 -0.39 -1.48 -1.63
C MET A 90 -1.46 -0.55 -1.08
N LEU A 91 -1.67 -0.62 0.23
CA LEU A 91 -2.49 0.33 0.97
C LEU A 91 -1.63 1.53 1.34
N VAL A 92 -2.14 2.73 1.05
CA VAL A 92 -1.41 3.98 1.18
C VAL A 92 -2.29 4.99 1.91
N GLU A 93 -1.68 5.69 2.85
CA GLU A 93 -2.26 6.85 3.53
C GLU A 93 -1.88 8.11 2.76
N ALA A 94 -2.87 8.92 2.40
CA ALA A 94 -2.71 10.16 1.66
C ALA A 94 -2.87 11.37 2.60
N GLY A 95 -2.22 12.49 2.27
CA GLY A 95 -2.29 13.71 3.07
C GLY A 95 -1.27 13.78 4.23
N VAL A 96 -0.35 12.81 4.31
CA VAL A 96 0.79 12.86 5.23
C VAL A 96 1.75 13.94 4.74
N TYR A 97 1.68 15.14 5.34
CA TYR A 97 2.43 16.32 4.87
C TYR A 97 2.19 16.62 3.39
N GLU A 98 0.95 16.48 2.90
CA GLU A 98 0.60 16.61 1.46
C GLU A 98 1.24 15.56 0.54
N ASN A 99 1.67 14.44 1.12
CA ASN A 99 2.30 13.35 0.40
C ASN A 99 1.62 12.00 0.73
N LEU A 100 2.17 10.94 0.13
CA LEU A 100 1.71 9.56 0.28
C LEU A 100 2.65 8.78 1.19
N ARG A 101 2.09 7.87 1.99
CA ARG A 101 2.83 6.93 2.82
C ARG A 101 2.29 5.53 2.62
N ILE A 102 3.15 4.58 2.25
CA ILE A 102 2.74 3.17 2.17
C ILE A 102 2.59 2.63 3.58
N VAL A 103 1.42 2.06 3.88
CA VAL A 103 1.08 1.54 5.20
C VAL A 103 0.88 0.03 5.23
N GLY A 104 0.53 -0.58 4.10
CA GLY A 104 0.32 -2.02 4.04
C GLY A 104 0.48 -2.62 2.65
N THR A 105 0.66 -3.93 2.60
CA THR A 105 0.71 -4.73 1.37
C THR A 105 -0.11 -6.00 1.52
N ASP A 106 -0.74 -6.47 0.45
CA ASP A 106 -1.51 -7.72 0.44
C ASP A 106 -0.64 -8.99 0.31
N LYS A 107 0.64 -8.85 -0.01
CA LYS A 107 1.58 -9.95 -0.17
C LYS A 107 2.60 -10.01 0.97
N GLU A 108 2.74 -11.19 1.56
CA GLU A 108 3.76 -11.45 2.58
C GLU A 108 5.18 -11.35 2.01
N GLU A 109 5.38 -11.72 0.75
CA GLU A 109 6.67 -11.59 0.05
C GLU A 109 7.15 -10.14 -0.01
N LEU A 110 6.24 -9.19 -0.24
CA LEU A 110 6.54 -7.75 -0.22
C LEU A 110 6.92 -7.27 1.19
N HIS A 111 6.54 -8.00 2.25
CA HIS A 111 7.01 -7.79 3.62
C HIS A 111 8.49 -8.15 3.80
N GLN A 112 9.12 -8.91 2.89
CA GLN A 112 10.54 -9.28 2.95
C GLN A 112 11.45 -8.40 2.06
N ILE A 113 10.89 -7.68 1.08
CA ILE A 113 11.66 -6.82 0.16
C ILE A 113 12.27 -5.60 0.88
N GLN A 114 13.44 -5.09 0.47
CA GLN A 114 13.98 -3.88 1.11
C GLN A 114 13.07 -2.64 0.93
N PRO A 115 12.96 -1.73 1.91
CA PRO A 115 12.07 -0.57 1.83
C PRO A 115 12.25 0.29 0.57
N ASP A 116 13.50 0.48 0.12
CA ASP A 116 13.79 1.27 -1.08
C ASP A 116 13.30 0.61 -2.37
N ALA A 117 13.41 -0.72 -2.46
CA ALA A 117 12.88 -1.45 -3.61
C ALA A 117 11.35 -1.42 -3.63
N LEU A 118 10.70 -1.48 -2.46
CA LEU A 118 9.25 -1.36 -2.34
C LEU A 118 8.75 0.04 -2.77
N LEU A 119 9.50 1.09 -2.43
CA LEU A 119 9.21 2.45 -2.88
C LEU A 119 9.45 2.64 -4.37
N ALA A 120 10.52 2.05 -4.92
CA ALA A 120 10.80 2.09 -6.35
C ALA A 120 9.66 1.42 -7.14
N MET A 121 9.24 0.21 -6.73
CA MET A 121 8.11 -0.49 -7.33
C MET A 121 6.81 0.33 -7.29
N PHE A 122 6.51 0.95 -6.16
CA PHE A 122 5.33 1.80 -6.03
C PHE A 122 5.41 3.06 -6.91
N THR A 123 6.57 3.71 -6.93
CA THR A 123 6.79 4.95 -7.70
C THR A 123 6.72 4.67 -9.19
N ASP A 124 7.35 3.59 -9.65
CA ASP A 124 7.34 3.17 -11.05
C ASP A 124 5.92 2.84 -11.54
N ALA A 125 5.13 2.15 -10.72
CA ALA A 125 3.72 1.88 -11.02
C ALA A 125 2.84 3.15 -11.11
N LEU A 126 3.21 4.24 -10.40
CA LEU A 126 2.51 5.53 -10.52
C LEU A 126 3.00 6.37 -11.70
N GLU A 127 4.30 6.30 -12.02
CA GLU A 127 4.91 7.04 -13.13
C GLU A 127 4.57 6.43 -14.48
N ASN A 128 4.50 5.10 -14.55
CA ASN A 128 4.32 4.32 -15.78
C ASN A 128 3.08 3.40 -15.70
N PRO A 129 1.88 3.92 -15.37
CA PRO A 129 0.77 3.08 -14.95
C PRO A 129 0.24 2.14 -16.03
N ALA A 130 0.38 2.51 -17.32
CA ALA A 130 0.05 1.63 -18.42
C ALA A 130 0.93 0.38 -18.51
N SER A 131 2.22 0.51 -18.22
CA SER A 131 3.18 -0.60 -18.27
C SER A 131 2.94 -1.64 -17.18
N HIS A 132 2.29 -1.22 -16.08
CA HIS A 132 2.02 -2.07 -14.92
C HIS A 132 0.55 -2.47 -14.79
N ASP A 133 -0.30 -2.17 -15.78
CA ASP A 133 -1.76 -2.28 -15.63
C ASP A 133 -2.27 -1.71 -14.29
N ALA A 134 -1.70 -0.57 -13.89
CA ALA A 134 -1.93 -0.01 -12.58
C ALA A 134 -3.32 0.61 -12.50
N MET A 135 -3.98 0.41 -11.36
CA MET A 135 -5.29 0.96 -11.02
C MET A 135 -5.29 1.54 -9.60
N LEU A 136 -5.82 2.75 -9.48
CA LEU A 136 -5.97 3.43 -8.20
C LEU A 136 -7.40 3.24 -7.67
N PHE A 137 -7.53 2.60 -6.51
CA PHE A 137 -8.81 2.45 -5.83
C PHE A 137 -8.94 3.51 -4.72
N LEU A 138 -9.93 4.37 -4.88
CA LEU A 138 -10.23 5.47 -3.95
C LEU A 138 -11.60 5.26 -3.29
N SER A 139 -11.78 5.79 -2.09
CA SER A 139 -13.14 5.94 -1.54
C SER A 139 -14.02 6.78 -2.47
N VAL A 140 -15.32 6.50 -2.55
CA VAL A 140 -16.28 7.42 -3.18
C VAL A 140 -16.20 8.81 -2.55
N ASP A 141 -15.97 8.87 -1.24
CA ASP A 141 -15.83 10.10 -0.44
C ASP A 141 -14.37 10.56 -0.33
N SER A 142 -13.48 10.05 -1.20
CA SER A 142 -12.04 10.32 -1.13
C SER A 142 -11.74 11.81 -1.14
N ARG A 143 -10.94 12.22 -0.15
CA ARG A 143 -10.42 13.59 -0.01
C ARG A 143 -9.08 13.76 -0.70
N VAL A 144 -8.56 12.70 -1.31
CA VAL A 144 -7.30 12.71 -2.08
C VAL A 144 -7.48 13.61 -3.29
N ARG A 145 -6.71 14.70 -3.35
CA ARG A 145 -6.65 15.61 -4.49
C ARG A 145 -5.30 15.45 -5.17
N PRO A 146 -5.22 15.32 -6.50
CA PRO A 146 -3.98 15.62 -7.20
C PRO A 146 -3.68 17.10 -6.95
N GLY A 147 -2.45 17.39 -6.52
CA GLY A 147 -1.94 18.76 -6.41
C GLY A 147 -1.80 19.44 -7.76
#